data_AF-A0A9E0M7Q8-F1
#
_entry.id   AF-A0A9E0M7Q8-F1
#
_cell.length_a   1.000
_cell.length_b   1.000
_cell.length_c   1.000
_cell.angle_alpha   90.00
_cell.angle_beta   90.00
_cell.angle_gamma   90.00
#
_symmetry.space_group_name_H-M   'P 1'
#
loop_
_entity.id
_entity.type
_entity.pdbx_description
1 polymer ?
#
loop_
_entity_poly.entity_id
_entity_poly.type
_entity_poly.pdbx_seq_one_letter_code
_entity_poly.pdbx_strand_id
1 'polypeptide(L)'
;MTTTPQRLALVLGAAALLAAAPARAGKAHQHGLARLDIAVDASRVSIVLDTPLDNLLGFERAPRTDAERQQADAAVALLRDGGRLFRIDPAAGCTLAKVELASAALKLGDAAAAPAPEGHADLEARFDFDCKQGGRAASVEVGLFEAFKRLQRLDLQLATPRGQMKAVLQRPASRVALVR
;
A
#
# COMPACT_ATOMS: atom_id res chain seq x y z
N MET A 1 58.55 44.31 -33.93
CA MET A 1 58.56 42.84 -34.00
C MET A 1 57.30 42.36 -33.30
N THR A 2 56.16 42.34 -33.99
CA THR A 2 55.59 41.21 -34.77
C THR A 2 55.06 40.06 -33.90
N THR A 3 53.75 39.80 -34.06
CA THR A 3 53.06 38.48 -34.16
C THR A 3 52.90 37.68 -32.84
N THR A 4 51.77 37.08 -32.42
CA THR A 4 50.51 36.57 -33.05
C THR A 4 49.49 36.29 -31.91
N PRO A 5 48.16 36.40 -32.11
CA PRO A 5 47.19 35.95 -31.10
C PRO A 5 46.88 34.45 -31.26
N GLN A 6 47.07 33.66 -30.21
CA GLN A 6 46.70 32.24 -30.21
C GLN A 6 45.28 32.06 -29.67
N ARG A 7 44.36 31.73 -30.57
CA ARG A 7 42.99 31.35 -30.28
C ARG A 7 42.98 29.97 -29.62
N LEU A 8 42.52 29.88 -28.37
CA LEU A 8 42.18 28.59 -27.75
C LEU A 8 40.70 28.32 -27.99
N ALA A 9 40.42 27.30 -28.79
CA ALA A 9 39.09 26.82 -29.11
C ALA A 9 38.46 26.13 -27.89
N LEU A 10 37.26 26.58 -27.50
CA LEU A 10 36.41 25.97 -26.48
C LEU A 10 35.74 24.74 -27.10
N VAL A 11 36.15 23.53 -26.69
CA VAL A 11 35.49 22.28 -27.08
C VAL A 11 34.28 22.06 -26.15
N LEU A 12 33.07 22.32 -26.64
CA LEU A 12 31.83 21.90 -25.99
C LEU A 12 31.70 20.37 -26.12
N GLY A 13 32.03 19.65 -25.05
CA GLY A 13 31.66 18.24 -24.91
C GLY A 13 30.16 18.11 -24.64
N ALA A 14 29.39 17.63 -25.62
CA ALA A 14 27.99 17.29 -25.45
C ALA A 14 27.87 16.05 -24.54
N ALA A 15 27.52 16.26 -23.28
CA ALA A 15 27.16 15.17 -22.37
C ALA A 15 25.77 14.63 -22.77
N ALA A 16 25.74 13.47 -23.42
CA ALA A 16 24.51 12.74 -23.67
C ALA A 16 23.93 12.21 -22.35
N LEU A 17 22.85 12.83 -21.87
CA LEU A 17 22.03 12.32 -20.78
C LEU A 17 21.28 11.07 -21.29
N LEU A 18 21.79 9.88 -20.98
CA LEU A 18 20.98 8.66 -21.09
C LEU A 18 19.91 8.70 -19.99
N ALA A 19 18.67 8.97 -20.38
CA ALA A 19 17.51 8.77 -19.52
C ALA A 19 17.30 7.25 -19.30
N ALA A 20 17.80 6.72 -18.20
CA ALA A 20 17.46 5.37 -17.75
C ALA A 20 15.98 5.37 -17.34
N ALA A 21 15.13 4.68 -18.10
CA ALA A 21 13.76 4.39 -17.67
C ALA A 21 13.81 3.54 -16.39
N PRO A 22 12.94 3.78 -15.39
CA PRO A 22 12.93 2.96 -14.19
C PRO A 22 12.57 1.53 -14.58
N ALA A 23 13.48 0.60 -14.30
CA ALA A 23 13.16 -0.82 -14.32
C ALA A 23 12.09 -1.07 -13.24
N ARG A 24 10.89 -1.46 -13.68
CA ARG A 24 9.85 -2.00 -12.78
C ARG A 24 10.34 -3.37 -12.33
N ALA A 25 11.15 -3.39 -11.27
CA ALA A 25 11.51 -4.62 -10.59
C ALA A 25 10.20 -5.26 -10.10
N GLY A 26 9.83 -6.42 -10.62
CA GLY A 26 8.75 -7.21 -10.06
C GLY A 26 9.06 -7.44 -8.58
N LYS A 27 8.20 -6.96 -7.68
CA LYS A 27 8.32 -7.29 -6.25
C LYS A 27 8.26 -8.82 -6.15
N ALA A 28 9.19 -9.43 -5.43
CA ALA A 28 9.04 -10.83 -5.08
C ALA A 28 7.88 -10.94 -4.09
N HIS A 29 6.75 -11.47 -4.54
CA HIS A 29 5.59 -11.68 -3.69
C HIS A 29 5.85 -12.91 -2.82
N GLN A 30 5.66 -12.76 -1.51
CA GLN A 30 5.66 -13.87 -0.57
C GLN A 30 4.20 -14.16 -0.21
N HIS A 31 3.70 -15.32 -0.62
CA HIS A 31 2.35 -15.73 -0.27
C HIS A 31 2.19 -15.74 1.26
N GLY A 32 1.06 -15.24 1.73
CA GLY A 32 0.74 -15.07 3.14
C GLY A 32 1.32 -13.81 3.79
N LEU A 33 2.08 -12.97 3.06
CA LEU A 33 2.61 -11.70 3.57
C LEU A 33 1.98 -10.51 2.84
N ALA A 34 1.57 -9.49 3.58
CA ALA A 34 1.23 -8.18 3.05
C ALA A 34 1.93 -7.05 3.82
N ARG A 35 1.97 -5.86 3.23
CA ARG A 35 2.47 -4.65 3.89
C ARG A 35 1.29 -3.81 4.37
N LEU A 36 1.39 -3.27 5.58
CA LEU A 36 0.40 -2.37 6.16
C LEU A 36 1.07 -1.10 6.68
N ASP A 37 0.84 0.02 6.00
CA ASP A 37 1.35 1.32 6.43
C ASP A 37 0.25 2.06 7.20
N ILE A 38 0.55 2.56 8.41
CA ILE A 38 -0.39 3.30 9.25
C ILE A 38 0.20 4.66 9.57
N ALA A 39 -0.46 5.73 9.15
CA ALA A 39 -0.11 7.10 9.47
C ALA A 39 -1.16 7.71 10.40
N VAL A 40 -0.71 8.35 11.48
CA VAL A 40 -1.55 9.01 12.47
C VAL A 40 -1.21 10.50 12.49
N ASP A 41 -2.20 11.33 12.27
CA ASP A 41 -2.12 12.78 12.46
C ASP A 41 -3.10 13.26 13.55
N ALA A 42 -3.27 14.57 13.70
CA ALA A 42 -4.11 15.15 14.75
C ALA A 42 -5.61 14.82 14.59
N SER A 43 -6.09 14.74 13.35
CA SER A 43 -7.52 14.63 13.01
C SER A 43 -7.83 13.48 12.07
N ARG A 44 -6.86 12.62 11.76
CA ARG A 44 -7.00 11.52 10.81
C ARG A 44 -6.03 10.39 11.09
N VAL A 45 -6.47 9.20 10.73
CA VAL A 45 -5.65 8.00 10.61
C VAL A 45 -5.81 7.47 9.19
N SER A 46 -4.69 7.28 8.50
CA SER A 46 -4.63 6.70 7.15
C SER A 46 -3.98 5.33 7.24
N ILE A 47 -4.61 4.32 6.65
CA ILE A 47 -4.10 2.95 6.57
C ILE A 47 -4.00 2.55 5.10
N VAL A 48 -2.85 2.04 4.68
CA VAL A 48 -2.62 1.54 3.32
C VAL A 48 -2.18 0.09 3.38
N LEU A 49 -2.93 -0.77 2.72
CA LEU A 49 -2.64 -2.19 2.53
C LEU A 49 -2.12 -2.41 1.11
N ASP A 50 -0.95 -3.02 0.97
CA ASP A 50 -0.37 -3.50 -0.28
C ASP A 50 -0.23 -5.01 -0.16
N THR A 51 -0.96 -5.75 -0.99
CA THR A 51 -1.05 -7.21 -0.89
C THR A 51 -1.12 -7.88 -2.27
N PRO A 52 -0.39 -9.00 -2.45
CA PRO A 52 -0.67 -9.93 -3.54
C PRO A 52 -2.14 -10.38 -3.50
N LEU A 53 -2.76 -10.58 -4.67
CA LEU A 53 -4.12 -11.12 -4.76
C LEU A 53 -4.21 -12.56 -4.23
N ASP A 54 -3.12 -13.33 -4.21
CA ASP A 54 -3.12 -14.68 -3.61
C ASP A 54 -3.60 -14.66 -2.15
N ASN A 55 -3.21 -13.64 -1.39
CA ASN A 55 -3.58 -13.53 0.01
C ASN A 55 -5.09 -13.37 0.22
N LEU A 56 -5.78 -12.82 -0.80
CA LEU A 56 -7.20 -12.51 -0.75
C LEU A 56 -8.04 -13.58 -1.45
N LEU A 57 -7.56 -14.06 -2.61
CA LEU A 57 -8.32 -14.87 -3.56
C LEU A 57 -7.70 -16.27 -3.79
N GLY A 58 -6.42 -16.46 -3.45
CA GLY A 58 -5.68 -17.69 -3.74
C GLY A 58 -5.19 -17.82 -5.17
N PHE A 59 -5.22 -16.72 -5.94
CA PHE A 59 -4.65 -16.61 -7.27
C PHE A 59 -4.24 -15.15 -7.55
N GLU A 60 -3.29 -14.95 -8.47
CA GLU A 60 -2.67 -13.63 -8.75
C GLU A 60 -2.94 -13.17 -10.17
N ARG A 61 -4.15 -13.42 -10.66
CA ARG A 61 -4.62 -13.07 -12.00
C ARG A 61 -6.04 -12.51 -11.95
N ALA A 62 -6.52 -11.99 -13.09
CA ALA A 62 -7.93 -11.64 -13.23
C ALA A 62 -8.83 -12.89 -13.07
N PRO A 63 -9.99 -12.77 -12.40
CA PRO A 63 -11.02 -13.81 -12.34
C PRO A 63 -11.49 -14.25 -13.74
N ARG A 64 -11.63 -15.56 -13.97
CA ARG A 64 -12.01 -16.15 -15.27
C ARG A 64 -13.37 -16.83 -15.22
N THR A 65 -13.72 -17.44 -14.08
CA THR A 65 -15.02 -18.11 -13.88
C THR A 65 -16.00 -17.26 -13.08
N ASP A 66 -17.29 -17.60 -13.09
CA ASP A 66 -18.29 -16.92 -12.27
C ASP A 66 -18.01 -17.08 -10.78
N ALA A 67 -17.55 -18.26 -10.36
CA ALA A 67 -17.15 -18.50 -8.97
C ALA A 67 -15.99 -17.60 -8.54
N GLU A 68 -14.96 -17.44 -9.38
CA GLU A 68 -13.84 -16.54 -9.08
C GLU A 68 -14.27 -15.07 -9.07
N ARG A 69 -15.21 -14.66 -9.93
CA ARG A 69 -15.77 -13.31 -9.93
C ARG A 69 -16.53 -13.03 -8.64
N GLN A 70 -17.40 -13.95 -8.21
CA GLN A 70 -18.12 -13.85 -6.94
C GLN A 70 -17.17 -13.79 -5.74
N GLN A 71 -16.09 -14.58 -5.75
CA GLN A 71 -15.07 -14.54 -4.72
C GLN A 71 -14.35 -13.18 -4.69
N ALA A 72 -14.02 -12.62 -5.85
CA ALA A 72 -13.42 -11.29 -5.95
C ALA A 72 -14.36 -10.20 -5.42
N ASP A 73 -15.64 -10.25 -5.80
CA ASP A 73 -16.66 -9.30 -5.32
C ASP A 73 -16.83 -9.38 -3.79
N ALA A 74 -16.82 -10.59 -3.22
CA ALA A 74 -16.87 -10.79 -1.77
C ALA A 74 -15.63 -10.23 -1.06
N ALA A 75 -14.42 -10.44 -1.62
CA ALA A 75 -13.19 -9.87 -1.07
C ALA A 75 -13.20 -8.34 -1.13
N VAL A 76 -13.67 -7.77 -2.24
CA VAL A 76 -13.86 -6.32 -2.41
C VAL A 76 -14.86 -5.78 -1.39
N ALA A 77 -15.99 -6.46 -1.17
CA ALA A 77 -16.98 -6.05 -0.18
C ALA A 77 -16.40 -6.02 1.24
N LEU A 78 -15.61 -7.03 1.63
CA LEU A 78 -14.90 -7.05 2.92
C LEU A 78 -13.92 -5.87 3.05
N LEU A 79 -13.17 -5.57 1.99
CA LEU A 79 -12.27 -4.40 1.95
C LEU A 79 -13.03 -3.07 1.98
N ARG A 80 -14.26 -2.99 1.43
CA ARG A 80 -15.07 -1.78 1.54
C ARG A 80 -15.61 -1.55 2.96
N ASP A 81 -15.74 -2.60 3.76
CA ASP A 81 -16.06 -2.54 5.19
C ASP A 81 -14.80 -2.28 6.05
N GLY A 82 -14.10 -1.18 5.75
CA GLY A 82 -12.85 -0.80 6.42
C GLY A 82 -13.01 -0.61 7.94
N GLY A 83 -14.19 -0.20 8.40
CA GLY A 83 -14.48 -0.01 9.82
C GLY A 83 -14.50 -1.31 10.61
N ARG A 84 -14.90 -2.42 9.97
CA ARG A 84 -14.78 -3.76 10.56
C ARG A 84 -13.35 -4.28 10.54
N LEU A 85 -12.59 -3.97 9.48
CA LEU A 85 -11.20 -4.41 9.32
C LEU A 85 -10.22 -3.66 10.24
N PHE A 86 -10.49 -2.40 10.57
CA PHE A 86 -9.61 -1.59 11.39
C PHE A 86 -10.40 -0.90 12.50
N ARG A 87 -10.37 -1.47 13.70
CA ARG A 87 -10.96 -0.82 14.87
C ARG A 87 -9.87 -0.03 15.58
N ILE A 88 -9.88 1.28 15.36
CA ILE A 88 -8.99 2.22 16.02
C ILE A 88 -9.48 2.46 17.44
N ASP A 89 -8.55 2.68 18.37
CA ASP A 89 -8.85 3.04 19.76
C ASP A 89 -9.95 4.11 19.86
N PRO A 90 -11.07 3.83 20.56
CA PRO A 90 -12.17 4.77 20.72
C PRO A 90 -11.78 6.13 21.30
N ALA A 91 -10.68 6.21 22.06
CA ALA A 91 -10.17 7.47 22.60
C ALA A 91 -9.82 8.51 21.52
N ALA A 92 -9.56 8.07 20.29
CA ALA A 92 -9.32 8.95 19.14
C ALA A 92 -10.60 9.42 18.44
N GLY A 93 -11.74 8.78 18.70
CA GLY A 93 -13.03 9.14 18.12
C GLY A 93 -13.03 9.09 16.59
N CYS A 94 -12.42 8.07 16.00
CA CYS A 94 -12.29 7.90 14.56
C CYS A 94 -13.53 7.27 13.91
N THR A 95 -13.89 7.75 12.73
CA THR A 95 -14.94 7.20 11.85
C THR A 95 -14.38 7.01 10.45
N LEU A 96 -14.70 5.89 9.80
CA LEU A 96 -14.29 5.63 8.42
C LEU A 96 -14.88 6.71 7.50
N ALA A 97 -14.02 7.43 6.80
CA ALA A 97 -14.39 8.52 5.90
C ALA A 97 -14.30 8.09 4.42
N LYS A 98 -13.24 7.35 4.06
CA LYS A 98 -12.99 6.96 2.67
C LYS A 98 -12.34 5.58 2.59
N VAL A 99 -12.73 4.85 1.55
CA VAL A 99 -12.02 3.64 1.10
C VAL A 99 -11.71 3.79 -0.38
N GLU A 100 -10.46 3.56 -0.76
CA GLU A 100 -10.02 3.51 -2.16
C GLU A 100 -9.36 2.16 -2.41
N LEU A 101 -9.76 1.49 -3.48
CA LEU A 101 -9.20 0.21 -3.89
C LEU A 101 -8.64 0.36 -5.29
N ALA A 102 -7.43 -0.13 -5.51
CA ALA A 102 -6.77 -0.12 -6.81
C ALA A 102 -6.25 -1.54 -7.13
N SER A 103 -6.67 -2.07 -8.26
CA SER A 103 -6.16 -3.34 -8.79
C SER A 103 -6.52 -3.46 -10.27
N ALA A 104 -5.53 -3.61 -11.14
CA ALA A 104 -5.76 -3.79 -12.58
C ALA A 104 -6.49 -5.12 -12.86
N ALA A 105 -6.09 -6.21 -12.18
CA ALA A 105 -6.69 -7.53 -12.37
C ALA A 105 -8.16 -7.60 -11.92
N LEU A 106 -8.56 -6.77 -10.95
CA LEU A 106 -9.95 -6.67 -10.49
C LEU A 106 -10.69 -5.46 -11.11
N LYS A 107 -10.04 -4.67 -11.98
CA LYS A 107 -10.59 -3.46 -12.59
C LYS A 107 -11.08 -2.43 -11.57
N LEU A 108 -10.28 -2.18 -10.53
CA LEU A 108 -10.60 -1.24 -9.44
C LEU A 108 -9.74 0.01 -9.52
N GLY A 109 -10.37 1.17 -9.24
CA GLY A 109 -9.70 2.47 -9.10
C GLY A 109 -9.02 2.94 -10.38
N ASP A 110 -8.03 3.81 -10.25
CA ASP A 110 -7.26 4.35 -11.38
C ASP A 110 -6.45 3.28 -12.12
N ALA A 111 -6.20 2.14 -11.46
CA ALA A 111 -5.58 0.97 -12.08
C ALA A 111 -6.52 0.21 -13.03
N ALA A 112 -7.83 0.52 -13.07
CA ALA A 112 -8.80 -0.21 -13.88
C ALA A 112 -8.56 -0.11 -15.39
N ALA A 113 -7.98 1.01 -15.84
CA ALA A 113 -7.65 1.26 -17.25
C ALA A 113 -6.24 0.77 -17.62
N ALA A 114 -5.42 0.36 -16.65
CA ALA A 114 -4.09 -0.14 -16.92
C ALA A 114 -4.15 -1.58 -17.46
N PRO A 115 -3.33 -1.95 -18.47
CA PRO A 115 -3.18 -3.35 -18.83
C PRO A 115 -2.70 -4.13 -17.61
N ALA A 116 -3.28 -5.31 -17.37
CA ALA A 116 -2.83 -6.17 -16.28
C ALA A 116 -1.34 -6.47 -16.49
N PRO A 117 -0.47 -6.15 -15.52
CA PRO A 117 0.97 -6.37 -15.66
C PRO A 117 1.26 -7.85 -15.92
N GLU A 118 2.26 -8.13 -16.75
CA GLU A 118 2.81 -9.49 -16.87
C GLU A 118 3.54 -9.82 -15.57
N GLY A 119 2.95 -10.71 -14.75
CA GLY A 119 3.45 -11.05 -13.43
C GLY A 119 2.32 -11.35 -12.44
N HIS A 120 2.60 -11.16 -11.15
CA HIS A 120 1.65 -11.35 -10.07
C HIS A 120 0.79 -10.10 -9.89
N ALA A 121 -0.54 -10.27 -9.81
CA ALA A 121 -1.45 -9.16 -9.60
C ALA A 121 -1.59 -8.79 -8.12
N ASP A 122 -1.50 -7.49 -7.85
CA ASP A 122 -1.66 -6.90 -6.53
C ASP A 122 -3.00 -6.21 -6.34
N LEU A 123 -3.30 -5.90 -5.08
CA LEU A 123 -4.29 -4.95 -4.66
C LEU A 123 -3.69 -3.96 -3.67
N GLU A 124 -3.91 -2.67 -3.93
CA GLU A 124 -3.71 -1.60 -2.96
C GLU A 124 -5.09 -1.17 -2.41
N ALA A 125 -5.19 -1.05 -1.09
CA ALA A 125 -6.36 -0.52 -0.42
C ALA A 125 -5.97 0.60 0.55
N ARG A 126 -6.57 1.77 0.40
CA ARG A 126 -6.41 2.91 1.30
C ARG A 126 -7.70 3.11 2.11
N PHE A 127 -7.53 3.31 3.40
CA PHE A 127 -8.60 3.56 4.36
C PHE A 127 -8.26 4.85 5.11
N ASP A 128 -9.06 5.89 4.88
CA ASP A 128 -8.92 7.14 5.61
C ASP A 128 -10.04 7.22 6.67
N PHE A 129 -9.64 7.47 7.91
CA PHE A 129 -10.53 7.69 9.04
C PHE A 129 -10.40 9.14 9.49
N ASP A 130 -11.52 9.85 9.58
CA ASP A 130 -11.54 11.15 10.24
C ASP A 130 -11.71 10.95 11.74
N CYS A 131 -10.88 11.62 12.54
CA CYS A 131 -10.75 11.43 13.97
C CYS A 131 -10.93 12.75 14.72
N LYS A 132 -11.55 12.68 15.90
CA LYS A 132 -11.65 13.83 16.80
C LYS A 132 -10.31 14.17 17.45
N GLN A 133 -9.54 13.15 17.82
CA GLN A 133 -8.22 13.28 18.47
C GLN A 133 -7.30 12.13 18.04
N GLY A 134 -6.84 12.12 16.78
CA GLY A 134 -6.03 11.03 16.21
C GLY A 134 -4.80 10.66 17.04
N GLY A 135 -4.11 11.66 17.60
CA GLY A 135 -2.94 11.47 18.48
C GLY A 135 -3.23 10.74 19.80
N ARG A 136 -4.50 10.52 20.17
CA ARG A 136 -4.89 9.68 21.32
C ARG A 136 -5.03 8.20 20.98
N ALA A 137 -4.96 7.81 19.71
CA ALA A 137 -5.09 6.40 19.34
C ALA A 137 -3.91 5.60 19.92
N ALA A 138 -4.16 4.74 20.93
CA ALA A 138 -3.12 3.90 21.49
C ALA A 138 -2.87 2.64 20.65
N SER A 139 -3.88 2.18 19.92
CA SER A 139 -3.80 0.94 19.14
C SER A 139 -4.78 0.89 17.97
N VAL A 140 -4.53 -0.05 17.05
CA VAL A 140 -5.46 -0.48 16.00
C VAL A 140 -5.60 -2.00 16.09
N GLU A 141 -6.84 -2.48 16.19
CA GLU A 141 -7.16 -3.89 15.96
C GLU A 141 -7.32 -4.14 14.46
N VAL A 142 -6.58 -5.11 13.95
CA VAL A 142 -6.49 -5.48 12.54
C VAL A 142 -7.24 -6.80 12.31
N GLY A 143 -8.39 -6.70 11.65
CA GLY A 143 -9.28 -7.82 11.29
C GLY A 143 -8.88 -8.58 10.03
N LEU A 144 -7.78 -8.21 9.35
CA LEU A 144 -7.38 -8.80 8.07
C LEU A 144 -7.15 -10.32 8.14
N PHE A 145 -6.53 -10.84 9.21
CA PHE A 145 -6.30 -12.28 9.37
C PHE A 145 -7.58 -13.09 9.63
N GLU A 146 -8.63 -12.44 10.11
CA GLU A 146 -9.95 -13.05 10.27
C GLU A 146 -10.67 -13.09 8.92
N ALA A 147 -10.64 -11.97 8.17
CA ALA A 147 -11.27 -11.84 6.87
C ALA A 147 -10.61 -12.70 5.79
N PHE A 148 -9.27 -12.77 5.77
CA PHE A 148 -8.49 -13.44 4.74
C PHE A 148 -7.58 -14.50 5.34
N LYS A 149 -8.03 -15.77 5.31
CA LYS A 149 -7.36 -16.88 6.00
C LYS A 149 -5.97 -17.24 5.46
N ARG A 150 -5.67 -16.86 4.21
CA ARG A 150 -4.36 -17.09 3.58
C ARG A 150 -3.31 -16.10 4.09
N LEU A 151 -3.71 -14.93 4.55
CA LEU A 151 -2.82 -13.93 5.11
C LEU A 151 -2.30 -14.41 6.49
N GLN A 152 -0.98 -14.48 6.65
CA GLN A 152 -0.31 -14.97 7.86
C GLN A 152 0.48 -13.88 8.58
N ARG A 153 1.02 -12.91 7.83
CA ARG A 153 1.92 -11.88 8.34
C ARG A 153 1.66 -10.54 7.68
N LEU A 154 1.80 -9.49 8.49
CA LEU A 154 1.83 -8.10 8.08
C LEU A 154 3.17 -7.50 8.47
N ASP A 155 3.87 -6.94 7.49
CA ASP A 155 5.01 -6.06 7.74
C ASP A 155 4.48 -4.62 7.80
N LEU A 156 4.68 -3.98 8.96
CA LEU A 156 4.09 -2.68 9.24
C LEU A 156 5.13 -1.56 9.18
N GLN A 157 4.71 -0.42 8.63
CA GLN A 157 5.36 0.86 8.84
C GLN A 157 4.39 1.80 9.52
N LEU A 158 4.77 2.33 10.67
CA LEU A 158 3.95 3.21 11.48
C LEU A 158 4.59 4.60 11.44
N ALA A 159 3.81 5.62 11.10
CA ALA A 159 4.17 7.02 11.21
C ALA A 159 3.21 7.69 12.20
N THR A 160 3.69 8.01 13.39
CA THR A 160 2.88 8.66 14.43
C THR A 160 3.48 10.01 14.80
N PRO A 161 2.77 10.86 15.57
CA PRO A 161 3.34 12.12 16.06
C PRO A 161 4.60 11.93 16.92
N ARG A 162 4.88 10.70 17.40
CA ARG A 162 6.08 10.37 18.19
C ARG A 162 7.25 9.88 17.35
N GLY A 163 7.05 9.63 16.06
CA GLY A 163 8.08 9.18 15.14
C GLY A 163 7.62 8.03 14.24
N GLN A 164 8.57 7.52 13.47
CA GLN A 164 8.36 6.40 12.54
C GLN A 164 8.97 5.12 13.10
N MET A 165 8.29 3.99 12.94
CA MET A 165 8.81 2.68 13.35
C MET A 165 8.32 1.57 12.42
N LYS A 166 9.05 0.47 12.40
CA LYS A 166 8.60 -0.77 11.76
C LYS A 166 8.12 -1.75 12.81
N ALA A 167 7.13 -2.55 12.47
CA ALA A 167 6.67 -3.66 13.30
C ALA A 167 6.32 -4.85 12.41
N VAL A 168 6.17 -6.02 13.03
CA VAL A 168 5.62 -7.21 12.38
C VAL A 168 4.43 -7.66 13.21
N LEU A 169 3.32 -7.92 12.54
CA LEU A 169 2.14 -8.54 13.13
C LEU A 169 1.93 -9.89 12.44
N GLN A 170 1.82 -10.95 13.22
CA GLN A 170 1.63 -12.31 12.72
C GLN A 170 0.60 -13.02 13.58
N ARG A 171 -0.11 -14.00 13.02
CA ARG A 171 -1.13 -14.76 13.75
C ARG A 171 -0.51 -15.40 15.01
N PRO A 172 -1.25 -15.45 16.15
CA PRO A 172 -2.63 -15.00 16.34
C PRO A 172 -2.77 -13.51 16.70
N ALA A 173 -1.69 -12.73 16.72
CA ALA A 173 -1.76 -11.33 17.09
C ALA A 173 -2.53 -10.51 16.05
N SER A 174 -3.46 -9.68 16.50
CA SER A 174 -4.27 -8.76 15.67
C SER A 174 -4.13 -7.30 16.07
N ARG A 175 -3.46 -6.99 17.19
CA ARG A 175 -3.37 -5.63 17.71
C ARG A 175 -2.02 -4.99 17.37
N VAL A 176 -2.06 -3.78 16.83
CA VAL A 176 -0.90 -2.92 16.61
C VAL A 176 -0.90 -1.81 17.67
N ALA A 177 0.21 -1.64 18.39
CA ALA A 177 0.40 -0.50 19.29
C ALA A 177 0.92 0.71 18.52
N LEU A 178 0.30 1.88 18.70
CA LEU A 178 0.67 3.16 18.07
C LEU A 178 1.46 4.07 19.02
N VAL A 179 1.32 3.85 20.32
CA VAL A 179 2.07 4.51 21.38
C VAL A 179 3.21 3.59 21.82
N ARG A 180 4.35 3.69 21.17
CA ARG A 180 5.61 3.26 21.78
C ARG A 180 6.45 4.47 22.14
#